data_AF-A0A9P6VUD1-F1
#
_entry.id   AF-A0A9P6VUD1-F1
#
_cell.length_a   1.000
_cell.length_b   1.000
_cell.length_c   1.000
_cell.angle_alpha   90.00
_cell.angle_beta   90.00
_cell.angle_gamma   90.00
#
_symmetry.space_group_name_H-M   'P 1'
#
loop_
_entity.id
_entity.type
_entity.pdbx_description
1 polymer ?
#
loop_
_entity_poly.entity_id
_entity_poly.type
_entity_poly.pdbx_seq_one_letter_code
_entity_poly.pdbx_strand_id
1 'polypeptide(L)'
;MSTRPLDSAAALDPDRHFTLQDARNAYALADQPNHLGRQVKHALGVIETALDRYSLDQLALSFNGGKDCTVLVHLLAAAVLVRSSRTAPNGVDPREIDPPPASSTAARDLSTLPRILAVYVRCVSPFPQVEAFVTLCARWYHLELDAVEGGMKEALQTYLDRRRTLAAARSTVTRRRRSSDGTPEPTTNGKASGEETPGEGEEEEEQIKAIMVGTRRTDPHGATLTPFVPTDPSWPDFMRVHPILDWSYKDVWDFLRHPDLTLGAGQPAVKKNGAGAGAGAVVTEAAQGRRRTALEWCELYDYGYTSLGSTYNTFPNPLLRSTASGTLVDGGADTLPLGGDPNLAHAVGRSAKSPLSPDELASRAATNGGSDAAFARPSFEDPDLPIGSCPNSRAASPEV
;
A
#
# COMPACT_ATOMS: atom_id res chain seq x y z
N MET A 1 -17.98 -20.39 2.49
CA MET A 1 -17.55 -18.99 2.26
C MET A 1 -18.75 -18.09 2.48
N SER A 2 -18.70 -17.19 3.46
CA SER A 2 -19.77 -16.19 3.64
C SER A 2 -19.53 -15.10 2.61
N THR A 3 -20.28 -15.12 1.51
CA THR A 3 -20.25 -14.04 0.51
C THR A 3 -20.81 -12.75 1.14
N ARG A 4 -20.20 -11.62 0.79
CA ARG A 4 -20.74 -10.28 1.02
C ARG A 4 -22.14 -10.24 0.37
N PRO A 5 -23.21 -9.84 1.08
CA PRO A 5 -24.49 -9.57 0.43
C PRO A 5 -24.25 -8.51 -0.66
N LEU A 6 -24.65 -8.80 -1.90
CA LEU A 6 -24.40 -7.94 -3.07
C LEU A 6 -25.08 -6.55 -2.97
N ASP A 7 -25.99 -6.36 -2.02
CA ASP A 7 -26.67 -5.08 -1.82
C ASP A 7 -26.05 -4.30 -0.67
N SER A 8 -25.17 -3.34 -1.03
CA SER A 8 -25.12 -1.99 -0.45
C SER A 8 -23.82 -1.30 -0.85
N ALA A 9 -23.87 -0.59 -1.97
CA ALA A 9 -22.96 0.54 -2.25
C ALA A 9 -23.18 1.71 -1.26
N ALA A 10 -24.07 1.58 -0.27
CA ALA A 10 -24.44 2.60 0.70
C ALA A 10 -23.65 2.53 2.03
N ALA A 11 -22.53 1.81 2.10
CA ALA A 11 -21.84 1.49 3.36
C ALA A 11 -20.38 1.96 3.49
N LEU A 12 -19.83 2.62 2.48
CA LEU A 12 -18.50 3.25 2.55
C LEU A 12 -18.64 4.71 2.93
N ASP A 13 -17.86 5.14 3.91
CA ASP A 13 -17.74 6.55 4.28
C ASP A 13 -16.51 7.16 3.57
N PRO A 14 -16.69 7.87 2.44
CA PRO A 14 -15.57 8.46 1.70
C PRO A 14 -14.87 9.58 2.48
N ASP A 15 -15.51 10.12 3.51
CA ASP A 15 -15.01 11.20 4.37
C ASP A 15 -14.39 10.67 5.67
N ARG A 16 -14.31 9.34 5.84
CA ARG A 16 -13.58 8.71 6.93
C ARG A 16 -12.09 9.07 6.84
N HIS A 17 -11.46 9.36 7.98
CA HIS A 17 -10.02 9.55 8.05
C HIS A 17 -9.45 8.72 9.17
N PHE A 18 -8.31 8.05 8.95
CA PHE A 18 -7.63 7.24 9.94
C PHE A 18 -7.37 8.03 11.22
N THR A 19 -7.69 7.44 12.37
CA THR A 19 -7.68 8.10 13.68
C THR A 19 -6.71 7.44 14.65
N LEU A 20 -6.43 8.14 15.76
CA LEU A 20 -5.64 7.56 16.85
C LEU A 20 -6.29 6.31 17.44
N GLN A 21 -7.62 6.19 17.39
CA GLN A 21 -8.31 4.97 17.84
C GLN A 21 -8.02 3.79 16.91
N ASP A 22 -8.00 4.00 15.58
CA ASP A 22 -7.61 2.96 14.63
C ASP A 22 -6.18 2.49 14.89
N ALA A 23 -5.27 3.45 15.13
CA ALA A 23 -3.89 3.15 15.50
C ALA A 23 -3.81 2.31 16.78
N ARG A 24 -4.54 2.70 17.83
CA ARG A 24 -4.59 1.95 19.10
C ARG A 24 -5.13 0.54 18.93
N ASN A 25 -6.11 0.33 18.06
CA ASN A 25 -6.66 -1.00 17.78
C ASN A 25 -5.59 -1.91 17.13
N ALA A 26 -4.77 -1.37 16.21
CA ALA A 26 -3.66 -2.12 15.62
C ALA A 26 -2.59 -2.51 16.67
N TYR A 27 -2.23 -1.62 17.58
CA TYR A 27 -1.29 -1.93 18.67
C TYR A 27 -1.90 -2.88 19.71
N ALA A 28 -3.18 -2.74 20.04
CA ALA A 28 -3.88 -3.68 20.92
C ALA A 28 -3.89 -5.10 20.33
N LEU A 29 -4.05 -5.23 19.01
CA LEU A 29 -3.89 -6.50 18.31
C LEU A 29 -2.45 -7.04 18.43
N ALA A 30 -1.43 -6.19 18.33
CA ALA A 30 -0.03 -6.56 18.49
C ALA A 30 0.29 -7.15 19.88
N ASP A 31 -0.44 -6.70 20.91
CA ASP A 31 -0.27 -7.18 22.29
C ASP A 31 -0.99 -8.52 22.57
N GLN A 32 -1.80 -9.02 21.63
CA GLN A 32 -2.47 -10.30 21.80
C GLN A 32 -1.46 -11.47 21.77
N PRO A 33 -1.57 -12.46 22.67
CA PRO A 33 -0.62 -13.58 22.76
C PRO A 33 -0.86 -14.67 21.70
N ASN A 34 -1.48 -14.34 20.58
CA ASN A 34 -1.78 -15.28 19.50
C ASN A 34 -0.82 -15.09 18.30
N HIS A 35 -0.95 -15.95 17.29
CA HIS A 35 -0.07 -15.90 16.10
C HIS A 35 -0.17 -14.56 15.36
N LEU A 36 -1.38 -14.08 15.10
CA LEU A 36 -1.60 -12.82 14.39
C LEU A 36 -1.01 -11.63 15.15
N GLY A 37 -1.21 -11.55 16.47
CA GLY A 37 -0.63 -10.51 17.32
C GLY A 37 0.89 -10.48 17.24
N ARG A 38 1.57 -11.64 17.23
CA ARG A 38 3.02 -11.72 17.02
C ARG A 38 3.45 -11.22 15.64
N GLN A 39 2.70 -11.56 14.58
CA GLN A 39 2.97 -11.08 13.22
C GLN A 39 2.80 -9.56 13.10
N VAL A 40 1.75 -9.01 13.71
CA VAL A 40 1.49 -7.56 13.77
C VAL A 40 2.59 -6.84 14.56
N LYS A 41 2.97 -7.39 15.73
CA LYS A 41 4.04 -6.85 16.56
C LYS A 41 5.38 -6.81 15.84
N HIS A 42 5.73 -7.88 15.13
CA HIS A 42 6.96 -7.91 14.33
C HIS A 42 6.93 -6.87 13.20
N ALA A 43 5.82 -6.80 12.45
CA ALA A 43 5.67 -5.83 11.36
C ALA A 43 5.74 -4.38 11.86
N LEU A 44 5.07 -4.05 12.96
CA LEU A 44 5.17 -2.74 13.60
C LEU A 44 6.61 -2.44 14.04
N GLY A 45 7.33 -3.42 14.59
CA GLY A 45 8.75 -3.24 14.96
C GLY A 45 9.65 -2.92 13.76
N VAL A 46 9.42 -3.54 12.60
CA VAL A 46 10.14 -3.21 11.35
C VAL A 46 9.80 -1.79 10.90
N ILE A 47 8.51 -1.41 10.95
CA ILE A 47 8.05 -0.06 10.59
C ILE A 47 8.66 1.00 11.51
N GLU A 48 8.63 0.78 12.82
CA GLU A 48 9.23 1.68 13.81
C GLU A 48 10.73 1.82 13.59
N THR A 49 11.43 0.71 13.33
CA THR A 49 12.86 0.73 12.97
C THR A 49 13.12 1.55 11.72
N ALA A 50 12.25 1.49 10.71
CA ALA A 50 12.37 2.32 9.52
C ALA A 50 12.15 3.81 9.84
N LEU A 51 11.15 4.14 10.66
CA LEU A 51 10.85 5.51 11.12
C LEU A 51 11.91 6.09 12.07
N ASP A 52 12.76 5.25 12.67
CA ASP A 52 13.94 5.68 13.43
C ASP A 52 15.14 5.97 12.50
N ARG A 53 15.23 5.30 11.35
CA ARG A 53 16.33 5.47 10.38
C ARG A 53 16.07 6.57 9.36
N TYR A 54 14.81 6.80 9.02
CA TYR A 54 14.38 7.70 7.97
C TYR A 54 13.29 8.61 8.51
N SER A 55 13.39 9.92 8.23
CA SER A 55 12.28 10.83 8.52
C SER A 55 11.04 10.43 7.70
N LEU A 56 9.86 10.88 8.10
CA LEU A 56 8.63 10.57 7.35
C LEU A 56 8.68 11.14 5.92
N ASP A 57 9.41 12.22 5.69
CA ASP A 57 9.60 12.81 4.36
C ASP A 57 10.65 12.05 3.50
N GLN A 58 11.47 11.18 4.11
CA GLN A 58 12.45 10.30 3.43
C GLN A 58 11.89 8.90 3.15
N LEU A 59 10.71 8.58 3.67
CA LEU A 59 10.09 7.26 3.60
C LEU A 59 8.81 7.32 2.77
N ALA A 60 8.78 6.56 1.67
CA ALA A 60 7.58 6.40 0.86
C ALA A 60 6.95 5.00 1.01
N LEU A 61 5.69 4.88 0.64
CA LEU A 61 4.95 3.63 0.53
C LEU A 61 4.68 3.29 -0.93
N SER A 62 5.02 2.06 -1.37
CA SER A 62 4.49 1.53 -2.62
C SER A 62 3.07 0.99 -2.40
N PHE A 63 2.07 1.64 -3.00
CA PHE A 63 0.67 1.34 -2.77
C PHE A 63 -0.10 1.14 -4.08
N ASN A 64 -0.67 -0.05 -4.28
CA ASN A 64 -1.41 -0.42 -5.50
C ASN A 64 -2.86 -0.85 -5.24
N GLY A 65 -3.38 -0.65 -4.02
CA GLY A 65 -4.73 -1.06 -3.64
C GLY A 65 -4.93 -2.58 -3.45
N GLY A 66 -3.85 -3.36 -3.52
CA GLY A 66 -3.86 -4.78 -3.19
C GLY A 66 -3.98 -5.06 -1.70
N LYS A 67 -4.41 -6.28 -1.34
CA LYS A 67 -4.61 -6.71 0.05
C LYS A 67 -3.37 -6.51 0.93
N ASP A 68 -2.18 -6.80 0.38
CA ASP A 68 -0.93 -6.79 1.13
C ASP A 68 -0.49 -5.34 1.44
N CYS A 69 -0.58 -4.43 0.48
CA CYS A 69 -0.30 -3.01 0.73
C CYS A 69 -1.40 -2.33 1.56
N THR A 70 -2.64 -2.84 1.56
CA THR A 70 -3.71 -2.35 2.46
C THR A 70 -3.42 -2.67 3.93
N VAL A 71 -2.87 -3.86 4.23
CA VAL A 71 -2.35 -4.16 5.57
C VAL A 71 -1.22 -3.20 5.91
N LEU A 72 -0.27 -3.06 4.98
CA LEU A 72 0.94 -2.27 5.20
C LEU A 72 0.64 -0.78 5.47
N VAL A 73 -0.26 -0.15 4.70
CA VAL A 73 -0.64 1.26 4.92
C VAL A 73 -1.32 1.45 6.28
N HIS A 74 -2.13 0.48 6.72
CA HIS A 74 -2.80 0.54 8.01
C HIS A 74 -1.81 0.50 9.17
N LEU A 75 -0.82 -0.40 9.10
CA LEU A 75 0.24 -0.51 10.11
C LEU A 75 1.18 0.71 10.10
N LEU A 76 1.53 1.22 8.92
CA LEU A 76 2.36 2.43 8.79
C LEU A 76 1.64 3.64 9.39
N ALA A 77 0.38 3.86 9.04
CA ALA A 77 -0.43 4.94 9.59
C ALA A 77 -0.56 4.84 11.13
N ALA A 78 -0.72 3.62 11.66
CA ALA A 78 -0.77 3.39 13.10
C ALA A 78 0.53 3.82 13.79
N ALA A 79 1.68 3.38 13.27
CA ALA A 79 2.99 3.70 13.84
C ALA A 79 3.32 5.21 13.77
N VAL A 80 3.02 5.84 12.61
CA VAL A 80 3.20 7.28 12.42
C VAL A 80 2.38 8.07 13.43
N LEU A 81 1.08 7.78 13.54
CA LEU A 81 0.18 8.55 14.39
C LEU A 81 0.47 8.34 15.89
N VAL A 82 0.82 7.12 16.31
CA VAL A 82 1.23 6.84 17.69
C VAL A 82 2.52 7.59 18.02
N ARG A 83 3.53 7.60 17.15
CA ARG A 83 4.76 8.39 17.37
C ARG A 83 4.46 9.88 17.47
N SER A 84 3.66 10.43 16.55
CA SER A 84 3.27 11.84 16.58
C SER A 84 2.56 12.23 17.88
N SER A 85 1.71 11.34 18.42
CA SER A 85 1.01 11.57 19.69
C SER A 85 1.92 11.49 20.92
N ARG A 86 3.01 10.71 20.87
CA ARG A 86 4.00 10.59 21.97
C ARG A 86 4.98 11.76 22.01
N THR A 87 5.23 12.41 20.87
CA THR A 87 6.10 13.59 20.76
C THR A 87 5.44 14.91 21.14
N ALA A 88 4.25 14.89 21.76
CA ALA A 88 3.68 16.08 22.38
C ALA A 88 4.65 16.61 23.46
N PRO A 89 4.94 17.93 23.51
CA PRO A 89 5.89 18.46 24.47
C PRO A 89 5.30 18.28 25.89
N ASN A 90 5.99 17.46 26.68
CA ASN A 90 5.82 17.21 28.12
C ASN A 90 4.58 16.42 28.54
N GLY A 91 4.83 15.31 29.25
CA GLY A 91 3.83 14.46 29.91
C GLY A 91 3.13 15.16 31.08
N VAL A 92 2.42 16.26 30.80
CA VAL A 92 1.50 16.94 31.70
C VAL A 92 0.09 16.50 31.35
N ASP A 93 -0.72 16.18 32.37
CA ASP A 93 -2.13 15.82 32.22
C ASP A 93 -2.88 16.95 31.45
N PRO A 94 -3.61 16.65 30.36
CA PRO A 94 -4.39 17.64 29.60
C PRO A 94 -5.42 18.44 30.42
N ARG A 95 -5.68 18.06 31.66
CA ARG A 95 -6.56 18.79 32.59
C ARG A 95 -5.86 19.89 33.39
N GLU A 96 -4.53 19.99 33.34
CA GLU A 96 -3.74 20.96 34.12
C GLU A 96 -3.09 22.07 33.27
N ILE A 97 -3.35 22.10 31.96
CA ILE A 97 -2.79 23.13 31.08
C ILE A 97 -3.81 24.27 30.94
N ASP A 98 -3.48 25.45 31.49
CA ASP A 98 -4.22 26.68 31.24
C ASP A 98 -4.34 26.94 29.72
N PRO A 99 -5.51 27.38 29.21
CA PRO A 99 -5.69 27.62 27.78
C PRO A 99 -4.68 28.66 27.28
N PRO A 100 -3.95 28.39 26.18
CA PRO A 100 -2.95 29.32 25.66
C PRO A 100 -3.60 30.61 25.15
N PRO A 101 -2.89 31.75 25.20
CA PRO A 101 -3.37 33.00 24.63
C PRO A 101 -3.57 32.84 23.11
N ALA A 102 -4.67 33.41 22.61
CA ALA A 102 -5.24 33.18 21.28
C ALA A 102 -4.42 33.71 20.07
N SER A 103 -3.09 33.75 20.13
CA SER A 103 -2.26 34.37 19.09
C SER A 103 -1.05 33.58 18.59
N SER A 104 -0.87 32.29 18.92
CA SER A 104 0.16 31.46 18.26
C SER A 104 -0.43 30.65 17.10
N THR A 105 -0.07 31.02 15.86
CA THR A 105 -0.32 30.23 14.66
C THR A 105 0.41 28.87 14.75
N ALA A 106 -0.35 27.79 14.48
CA ALA A 106 0.07 26.39 14.37
C ALA A 106 0.36 25.62 15.67
N ALA A 107 -0.62 25.55 16.58
CA ALA A 107 -0.77 24.31 17.36
C ALA A 107 -1.07 23.18 16.35
N ARG A 108 -0.07 22.33 16.06
CA ARG A 108 -0.29 21.13 15.24
C ARG A 108 -1.38 20.31 15.92
N ASP A 109 -2.47 20.01 15.20
CA ASP A 109 -3.48 19.07 15.69
C ASP A 109 -2.84 17.67 15.76
N LEU A 110 -2.28 17.35 16.93
CA LEU A 110 -1.57 16.09 17.24
C LEU A 110 -2.48 14.85 17.11
N SER A 111 -3.78 15.04 16.85
CA SER A 111 -4.73 13.96 16.61
C SER A 111 -4.90 13.58 15.13
N THR A 112 -4.33 14.37 14.21
CA THR A 112 -4.45 14.15 12.76
C THR A 112 -3.25 13.39 12.20
N LEU A 113 -3.52 12.43 11.30
CA LEU A 113 -2.49 11.67 10.61
C LEU A 113 -1.68 12.61 9.69
N PRO A 114 -0.35 12.74 9.86
CA PRO A 114 0.50 13.45 8.92
C PRO A 114 0.43 12.83 7.53
N ARG A 115 0.75 13.63 6.50
CA ARG A 115 0.82 13.12 5.12
C ARG A 115 1.82 11.97 5.02
N ILE A 116 1.46 10.92 4.29
CA ILE A 116 2.35 9.79 4.00
C ILE A 116 2.66 9.82 2.50
N LEU A 117 3.94 9.87 2.14
CA LEU A 117 4.34 9.83 0.74
C LEU A 117 4.08 8.45 0.17
N ALA A 118 3.44 8.38 -1.00
CA ALA A 118 3.13 7.11 -1.63
C ALA A 118 3.34 7.16 -3.15
N VAL A 119 3.80 6.06 -3.71
CA VAL A 119 3.92 5.83 -5.15
C VAL A 119 2.96 4.74 -5.59
N TYR A 120 2.17 5.04 -6.61
CA TYR A 120 1.31 4.06 -7.29
C TYR A 120 1.83 3.83 -8.71
N VAL A 121 2.53 2.71 -8.90
CA VAL A 121 2.94 2.28 -10.24
C VAL A 121 1.72 1.67 -10.94
N ARG A 122 1.11 2.45 -11.82
CA ARG A 122 -0.14 2.13 -12.49
C ARG A 122 0.14 1.22 -13.68
N CYS A 123 -0.51 0.05 -13.70
CA CYS A 123 -0.42 -0.85 -14.84
C CYS A 123 -1.16 -0.30 -16.07
N VAL A 124 -0.86 -0.84 -17.26
CA VAL A 124 -1.40 -0.37 -18.56
C VAL A 124 -2.93 -0.33 -18.62
N SER A 125 -3.59 -1.31 -17.99
CA SER A 125 -5.05 -1.37 -17.95
C SER A 125 -5.51 -1.79 -16.55
N PRO A 126 -5.63 -0.85 -15.61
CA PRO A 126 -6.06 -1.16 -14.25
C PRO A 126 -7.57 -1.37 -14.21
N PHE A 127 -8.01 -2.18 -13.26
CA PHE A 127 -9.43 -2.32 -12.98
C PHE A 127 -9.98 -1.01 -12.38
N PRO A 128 -11.14 -0.50 -12.85
CA PRO A 128 -11.78 0.67 -12.24
C PRO A 128 -12.04 0.51 -10.74
N GLN A 129 -12.32 -0.71 -10.28
CA GLN A 129 -12.51 -1.05 -8.86
C GLN A 129 -11.23 -0.83 -8.03
N VAL A 130 -10.06 -1.11 -8.61
CA VAL A 130 -8.77 -0.86 -7.96
C VAL A 130 -8.52 0.63 -7.88
N GLU A 131 -8.72 1.37 -8.97
CA GLU A 131 -8.57 2.83 -9.00
C GLU A 131 -9.46 3.54 -7.97
N ALA A 132 -10.73 3.13 -7.88
CA ALA A 132 -11.67 3.67 -6.91
C ALA A 132 -11.21 3.38 -5.47
N PHE A 133 -10.75 2.16 -5.20
CA PHE A 133 -10.26 1.78 -3.88
C PHE A 133 -8.95 2.49 -3.50
N VAL A 134 -8.02 2.66 -4.45
CA VAL A 134 -6.78 3.43 -4.26
C VAL A 134 -7.12 4.88 -3.90
N THR A 135 -8.08 5.48 -4.60
CA THR A 135 -8.54 6.86 -4.32
C THR A 135 -9.13 6.99 -2.91
N LEU A 136 -9.93 6.02 -2.48
CA LEU A 136 -10.47 5.99 -1.11
C LEU A 136 -9.36 5.88 -0.07
N CYS A 137 -8.42 4.95 -0.26
CA CYS A 137 -7.30 4.78 0.67
C CYS A 137 -6.41 6.03 0.74
N ALA A 138 -6.19 6.73 -0.39
CA ALA A 138 -5.45 7.98 -0.39
C ALA A 138 -6.08 9.03 0.53
N ARG A 139 -7.41 9.13 0.55
CA ARG A 139 -8.14 10.03 1.45
C ARG A 139 -8.13 9.54 2.90
N TRP A 140 -8.42 8.26 3.11
CA TRP A 140 -8.52 7.67 4.44
C TRP A 140 -7.20 7.71 5.20
N TYR A 141 -6.07 7.49 4.52
CA TYR A 141 -4.74 7.43 5.13
C TYR A 141 -3.88 8.68 4.86
N HIS A 142 -4.46 9.75 4.32
CA HIS A 142 -3.76 11.00 4.00
C HIS A 142 -2.50 10.77 3.15
N LEU A 143 -2.64 9.96 2.08
CA LEU A 143 -1.54 9.66 1.18
C LEU A 143 -1.32 10.80 0.18
N GLU A 144 -0.10 11.30 0.11
CA GLU A 144 0.36 12.11 -1.02
C GLU A 144 0.79 11.14 -2.13
N LEU A 145 -0.20 10.72 -2.93
CA LEU A 145 -0.05 9.66 -3.92
C LEU A 145 0.42 10.22 -5.27
N ASP A 146 1.60 9.80 -5.73
CA ASP A 146 2.08 10.03 -7.11
C ASP A 146 1.81 8.77 -7.96
N ALA A 147 0.91 8.90 -8.92
CA ALA A 147 0.60 7.84 -9.87
C ALA A 147 1.54 7.94 -11.08
N VAL A 148 2.28 6.87 -11.34
CA VAL A 148 3.27 6.81 -12.41
C VAL A 148 2.98 5.60 -13.30
N GLU A 149 2.89 5.84 -14.60
CA GLU A 149 2.71 4.80 -15.61
C GLU A 149 4.06 4.34 -16.14
N GLY A 150 4.14 3.06 -16.53
CA GLY A 150 5.33 2.48 -17.15
C GLY A 150 5.80 1.19 -16.46
N GLY A 151 6.98 0.72 -16.86
CA GLY A 151 7.66 -0.38 -16.17
C GLY A 151 8.01 0.00 -14.73
N MET A 152 8.07 -1.00 -13.85
CA MET A 152 8.29 -0.78 -12.41
C MET A 152 9.55 0.05 -12.13
N LYS A 153 10.64 -0.27 -12.82
CA LYS A 153 11.93 0.38 -12.64
C LYS A 153 11.89 1.84 -13.09
N GLU A 154 11.37 2.09 -14.29
CA GLU A 154 11.25 3.42 -14.90
C GLU A 154 10.28 4.31 -14.11
N ALA A 155 9.17 3.73 -13.63
CA ALA A 155 8.18 4.43 -12.83
C ALA A 155 8.76 4.86 -11.47
N LEU A 156 9.52 3.99 -10.80
CA LEU A 156 10.19 4.34 -9.55
C LEU A 156 11.27 5.40 -9.75
N GLN A 157 12.06 5.32 -10.83
CA GLN A 157 13.03 6.38 -11.17
C GLN A 157 12.31 7.72 -11.37
N THR A 158 11.24 7.73 -12.16
CA THR A 158 10.42 8.91 -12.43
C THR A 158 9.85 9.51 -11.14
N TYR A 159 9.36 8.68 -10.23
CA TYR A 159 8.87 9.11 -8.92
C TYR A 159 9.97 9.81 -8.11
N LEU A 160 11.15 9.19 -7.97
CA LEU A 160 12.27 9.75 -7.22
C LEU A 160 12.72 11.10 -7.80
N ASP A 161 12.80 11.23 -9.12
CA ASP A 161 13.21 12.47 -9.79
C ASP A 161 12.17 13.59 -9.61
N ARG A 162 10.87 13.26 -9.65
CA ARG A 162 9.80 14.22 -9.32
C ARG A 162 9.90 14.69 -7.88
N ARG A 163 10.16 13.78 -6.93
CA ARG A 163 10.33 14.13 -5.51
C ARG A 163 11.52 15.05 -5.28
N ARG A 164 12.66 14.76 -5.89
CA ARG A 164 13.85 15.64 -5.85
C ARG A 164 13.54 17.03 -6.40
N THR A 165 12.85 17.10 -7.54
CA THR A 165 12.46 18.37 -8.16
C THR A 165 11.53 19.19 -7.26
N LEU A 166 10.56 18.53 -6.62
CA LEU A 166 9.63 19.17 -5.69
C LEU A 166 10.34 19.69 -4.42
N ALA A 167 11.27 18.92 -3.86
CA ALA A 167 12.08 19.34 -2.72
C ALA A 167 12.90 20.60 -3.05
N ALA A 168 13.66 20.58 -4.16
CA ALA A 168 14.46 21.72 -4.60
C ALA A 168 13.62 22.99 -4.84
N ALA A 169 12.41 22.83 -5.40
CA ALA A 169 11.48 23.94 -5.60
C ALA A 169 11.01 24.57 -4.27
N ARG A 170 10.75 23.75 -3.24
CA ARG A 170 10.33 24.23 -1.90
C ARG A 170 11.44 24.97 -1.19
N SER A 171 12.67 24.46 -1.23
CA SER A 171 13.85 25.13 -0.65
C SER A 171 14.10 26.50 -1.29
N THR A 172 13.95 26.61 -2.62
CA THR A 172 14.11 27.88 -3.36
C THR A 172 13.07 28.94 -2.94
N VAL A 173 11.81 28.54 -2.72
CA VAL A 173 10.72 29.44 -2.29
C VAL A 173 10.95 29.92 -0.86
N THR A 174 11.34 29.04 0.05
CA THR A 174 11.63 29.37 1.45
C THR A 174 12.75 30.40 1.55
N ARG A 175 13.81 30.26 0.75
CA ARG A 175 14.92 31.23 0.69
C ARG A 175 14.49 32.62 0.22
N ARG A 176 13.65 32.70 -0.82
CA ARG A 176 13.13 33.99 -1.33
C ARG A 176 12.28 34.74 -0.32
N ARG A 177 11.42 34.03 0.44
CA ARG A 177 10.61 34.65 1.51
C ARG A 177 11.48 35.21 2.64
N ARG A 178 12.53 34.49 3.04
CA ARG A 178 13.46 34.94 4.08
C ARG A 178 14.21 36.22 3.66
N SER A 179 14.53 36.37 2.38
CA SER A 179 15.16 37.58 1.85
C SER A 179 14.22 38.80 1.74
N SER A 180 12.90 38.61 1.68
CA SER A 180 11.94 39.71 1.52
C SER A 180 11.36 40.28 2.83
N ASP A 181 11.54 39.58 3.96
CA ASP A 181 11.01 39.98 5.28
C ASP A 181 12.08 40.61 6.20
N GLY A 182 13.22 41.01 5.61
CA GLY A 182 14.29 41.72 6.31
C GLY A 182 13.91 43.18 6.55
N THR A 183 13.57 43.52 7.78
CA THR A 183 13.62 44.90 8.28
C THR A 183 15.05 45.42 8.08
N PRO A 184 15.28 46.64 7.55
CA PRO A 184 16.63 47.13 7.33
C PRO A 184 17.30 47.42 8.67
N GLU A 185 18.18 46.53 9.12
CA GLU A 185 19.15 46.86 10.18
C GLU A 185 20.20 47.85 9.63
N PRO A 186 20.68 48.78 10.47
CA PRO A 186 21.57 49.85 10.03
C PRO A 186 22.95 49.28 9.67
N THR A 187 23.43 49.71 8.52
CA THR A 187 24.68 49.30 7.90
C THR A 187 25.91 49.75 8.70
N THR A 188 26.78 48.80 9.02
CA THR A 188 28.21 49.08 9.26
C THR A 188 29.06 48.26 8.30
N ASN A 189 29.86 48.97 7.51
CA ASN A 189 30.73 48.48 6.45
C ASN A 189 31.69 47.36 6.90
N GLY A 190 31.75 46.28 6.11
CA GLY A 190 32.80 45.26 6.23
C GLY A 190 32.75 44.24 5.08
N LYS A 191 33.61 44.46 4.07
CA LYS A 191 34.10 43.52 3.04
C LYS A 191 33.34 42.20 2.81
N ALA A 192 32.79 42.09 1.60
CA ALA A 192 32.34 40.85 0.98
C ALA A 192 33.52 39.93 0.61
N SER A 193 33.45 38.68 1.04
CA SER A 193 33.88 37.49 0.28
C SER A 193 33.39 36.24 1.02
N GLY A 194 32.15 35.84 0.75
CA GLY A 194 31.61 34.54 1.12
C GLY A 194 30.66 34.13 0.02
N GLU A 195 31.11 33.25 -0.86
CA GLU A 195 30.20 32.43 -1.66
C GLU A 195 29.38 31.62 -0.65
N GLU A 196 28.11 32.00 -0.46
CA GLU A 196 27.15 31.13 0.21
C GLU A 196 26.89 29.95 -0.71
N THR A 197 27.63 28.86 -0.49
CA THR A 197 27.34 27.54 -1.04
C THR A 197 25.90 27.18 -0.63
N PRO A 198 25.03 26.74 -1.55
CA PRO A 198 23.70 26.26 -1.19
C PRO A 198 23.81 25.21 -0.08
N GLY A 199 22.91 25.24 0.90
CA GLY A 199 22.89 24.25 1.98
C GLY A 199 22.53 22.87 1.44
N GLU A 200 23.56 22.12 1.00
CA GLU A 200 23.45 20.73 0.51
C GLU A 200 22.67 19.83 1.51
N GLY A 201 22.71 20.15 2.80
CA GLY A 201 22.05 19.37 3.85
C GLY A 201 20.51 19.40 3.84
N GLU A 202 19.85 20.50 3.46
CA GLU A 202 18.38 20.57 3.48
C GLU A 202 17.76 19.78 2.30
N GLU A 203 18.44 19.75 1.16
CA GLU A 203 18.00 19.02 -0.04
C GLU A 203 18.17 17.49 0.14
N GLU A 204 19.24 17.06 0.80
CA GLU A 204 19.45 15.65 1.16
C GLU A 204 18.48 15.14 2.23
N GLU A 205 17.93 16.03 3.07
CA GLU A 205 16.97 15.69 4.11
C GLU A 205 15.58 15.37 3.54
N GLU A 206 15.16 15.99 2.43
CA GLU A 206 13.85 15.76 1.79
C GLU A 206 13.86 14.68 0.69
N GLN A 207 15.02 14.11 0.35
CA GLN A 207 15.10 13.05 -0.64
C GLN A 207 14.56 11.72 -0.09
N ILE A 208 13.78 11.00 -0.90
CA ILE A 208 13.36 9.63 -0.57
C ILE A 208 14.59 8.72 -0.47
N LYS A 209 14.75 8.06 0.67
CA LYS A 209 15.83 7.10 0.97
C LYS A 209 15.32 5.68 1.16
N ALA A 210 14.03 5.51 1.44
CA ALA A 210 13.43 4.20 1.65
C ALA A 210 12.01 4.12 1.08
N ILE A 211 11.65 2.95 0.56
CA ILE A 211 10.29 2.63 0.09
C ILE A 211 9.81 1.35 0.75
N MET A 212 8.66 1.41 1.42
CA MET A 212 7.98 0.25 1.98
C MET A 212 7.25 -0.54 0.89
N VAL A 213 7.41 -1.86 0.89
CA VAL A 213 6.85 -2.77 -0.11
C VAL A 213 6.19 -3.96 0.56
N GLY A 214 4.94 -4.26 0.16
CA GLY A 214 4.13 -5.36 0.70
C GLY A 214 4.49 -6.75 0.18
N THR A 215 5.78 -7.03 -0.09
CA THR A 215 6.26 -8.34 -0.52
C THR A 215 6.31 -9.32 0.65
N ARG A 216 5.89 -10.56 0.42
CA ARG A 216 5.96 -11.68 1.36
C ARG A 216 6.93 -12.76 0.86
N ARG A 217 7.40 -13.65 1.73
CA ARG A 217 8.33 -14.74 1.35
C ARG A 217 7.82 -15.63 0.23
N THR A 218 6.51 -15.82 0.15
CA THR A 218 5.85 -16.68 -0.84
C THR A 218 5.65 -16.00 -2.19
N ASP A 219 5.92 -14.71 -2.30
CA ASP A 219 5.81 -13.99 -3.55
C ASP A 219 7.09 -14.22 -4.41
N PRO A 220 7.03 -14.02 -5.74
CA PRO A 220 8.20 -14.17 -6.60
C PRO A 220 9.40 -13.37 -6.08
N HIS A 221 10.56 -14.03 -6.00
CA HIS A 221 11.83 -13.46 -5.48
C HIS A 221 11.82 -13.09 -3.98
N GLY A 222 10.77 -13.42 -3.23
CA GLY A 222 10.64 -13.06 -1.81
C GLY A 222 11.41 -13.95 -0.82
N ALA A 223 11.79 -15.17 -1.24
CA ALA A 223 12.28 -16.22 -0.33
C ALA A 223 13.53 -15.81 0.46
N THR A 224 14.48 -15.13 -0.19
CA THR A 224 15.78 -14.75 0.37
C THR A 224 15.84 -13.32 0.90
N LEU A 225 14.73 -12.58 0.85
CA LEU A 225 14.70 -11.21 1.32
C LEU A 225 14.85 -11.15 2.85
N THR A 226 15.39 -10.03 3.32
CA THR A 226 15.38 -9.60 4.72
C THR A 226 14.46 -8.38 4.85
N PRO A 227 14.13 -7.93 6.08
CA PRO A 227 13.24 -6.77 6.25
C PRO A 227 13.78 -5.45 5.66
N PHE A 228 15.09 -5.32 5.46
CA PHE A 228 15.75 -4.14 4.89
C PHE A 228 16.78 -4.58 3.85
N VAL A 229 16.53 -4.28 2.58
CA VAL A 229 17.44 -4.65 1.48
C VAL A 229 17.58 -3.46 0.53
N PRO A 230 18.80 -2.99 0.20
CA PRO A 230 18.96 -2.01 -0.87
C PRO A 230 18.41 -2.57 -2.20
N THR A 231 18.08 -1.68 -3.11
CA THR A 231 17.83 -2.07 -4.49
C THR A 231 19.09 -2.65 -5.15
N ASP A 232 18.89 -3.49 -6.17
CA ASP A 232 20.03 -4.02 -6.93
C ASP A 232 20.69 -2.87 -7.73
N PRO A 233 21.98 -2.98 -8.11
CA PRO A 233 22.70 -1.87 -8.77
C PRO A 233 22.08 -1.36 -10.08
N SER A 234 21.26 -2.19 -10.74
CA SER A 234 20.55 -1.80 -11.96
C SER A 234 19.24 -1.06 -11.70
N TRP A 235 18.80 -0.94 -10.45
CA TRP A 235 17.58 -0.25 -10.03
C TRP A 235 17.90 1.12 -9.43
N PRO A 236 16.92 2.04 -9.34
CA PRO A 236 17.11 3.30 -8.63
C PRO A 236 17.53 3.05 -7.18
N ASP A 237 18.47 3.85 -6.66
CA ASP A 237 19.06 3.64 -5.35
C ASP A 237 18.10 4.07 -4.22
N PHE A 238 17.63 3.10 -3.45
CA PHE A 238 16.89 3.29 -2.20
C PHE A 238 16.83 1.99 -1.39
N MET A 239 16.52 2.11 -0.10
CA MET A 239 16.27 0.96 0.78
C MET A 239 14.85 0.42 0.58
N ARG A 240 14.71 -0.87 0.26
CA ARG A 240 13.42 -1.57 0.31
C ARG A 240 13.16 -2.04 1.74
N VAL A 241 11.97 -1.74 2.24
CA VAL A 241 11.53 -2.12 3.58
C VAL A 241 10.34 -3.08 3.46
N HIS A 242 10.43 -4.26 4.10
CA HIS A 242 9.44 -5.34 3.98
C HIS A 242 8.83 -5.75 5.34
N PRO A 243 7.91 -4.96 5.92
CA PRO A 243 7.39 -5.23 7.28
C PRO A 243 6.57 -6.51 7.42
N ILE A 244 5.88 -6.91 6.36
CA ILE A 244 5.00 -8.09 6.35
C ILE A 244 5.65 -9.31 5.68
N LEU A 245 6.98 -9.33 5.58
CA LEU A 245 7.70 -10.34 4.81
C LEU A 245 7.35 -11.78 5.21
N ASP A 246 7.21 -12.04 6.51
CA ASP A 246 6.93 -13.36 7.09
C ASP A 246 5.43 -13.70 7.20
N TRP A 247 4.54 -12.86 6.63
CA TRP A 247 3.10 -13.09 6.70
C TRP A 247 2.65 -14.13 5.67
N SER A 248 1.81 -15.06 6.12
CA SER A 248 1.10 -15.98 5.22
C SER A 248 -0.09 -15.30 4.54
N TYR A 249 -0.65 -15.95 3.52
CA TYR A 249 -1.92 -15.50 2.93
C TYR A 249 -3.05 -15.46 3.96
N LYS A 250 -3.03 -16.38 4.94
CA LYS A 250 -4.02 -16.42 6.03
C LYS A 250 -3.87 -15.19 6.94
N ASP A 251 -2.64 -14.83 7.31
CA ASP A 251 -2.39 -13.69 8.21
C ASP A 251 -2.90 -12.38 7.63
N VAL A 252 -2.69 -12.15 6.33
CA VAL A 252 -3.21 -10.98 5.61
C VAL A 252 -4.73 -10.88 5.75
N TRP A 253 -5.44 -11.99 5.53
CA TRP A 253 -6.89 -11.99 5.62
C TRP A 253 -7.44 -11.98 7.03
N ASP A 254 -6.77 -12.65 7.97
CA ASP A 254 -7.15 -12.59 9.39
C ASP A 254 -7.03 -11.15 9.91
N PHE A 255 -5.99 -10.41 9.47
CA PHE A 255 -5.85 -8.99 9.78
C PHE A 255 -6.95 -8.14 9.13
N LEU A 256 -7.13 -8.23 7.81
CA LEU A 256 -8.13 -7.41 7.10
C LEU A 256 -9.56 -7.64 7.62
N ARG A 257 -9.86 -8.86 8.07
CA ARG A 257 -11.18 -9.22 8.61
C ARG A 257 -11.27 -9.11 10.14
N HIS A 258 -10.23 -8.60 10.81
CA HIS A 258 -10.24 -8.52 12.26
C HIS A 258 -11.35 -7.59 12.75
N PRO A 259 -12.21 -8.01 13.70
CA PRO A 259 -13.42 -7.29 14.09
C PRO A 259 -13.18 -5.90 14.69
N ASP A 260 -11.98 -5.68 15.23
CA ASP A 260 -11.59 -4.41 15.86
C ASP A 260 -10.97 -3.41 14.88
N LEU A 261 -10.71 -3.82 13.63
CA LEU A 261 -10.12 -2.98 12.60
C LEU A 261 -11.22 -2.59 11.61
N THR A 262 -11.75 -1.37 11.68
CA THR A 262 -13.02 -1.00 11.01
C THR A 262 -12.93 0.21 10.09
N LEU A 263 -11.74 0.57 9.61
CA LEU A 263 -11.59 1.69 8.66
C LEU A 263 -12.33 1.39 7.35
N GLY A 264 -13.20 2.33 6.94
CA GLY A 264 -14.04 2.22 5.74
C GLY A 264 -15.42 1.62 6.00
N ALA A 265 -15.66 1.00 7.16
CA ALA A 265 -17.01 0.67 7.60
C ALA A 265 -17.75 1.96 7.98
N GLY A 266 -18.83 2.30 7.29
CA GLY A 266 -19.61 3.49 7.58
C GLY A 266 -19.94 3.62 9.07
N GLN A 267 -19.61 4.77 9.67
CA GLN A 267 -19.98 5.05 11.05
C GLN A 267 -21.51 5.00 11.19
N PRO A 268 -22.06 4.60 12.36
CA PRO A 268 -23.46 4.85 12.63
C PRO A 268 -23.71 6.35 12.49
N ALA A 269 -24.69 6.73 11.67
CA ALA A 269 -25.14 8.10 11.58
C ALA A 269 -25.36 8.63 13.01
N VAL A 270 -24.55 9.61 13.41
CA VAL A 270 -24.78 10.34 14.66
C VAL A 270 -26.14 10.99 14.49
N LYS A 271 -27.18 10.44 15.13
CA LYS A 271 -28.46 11.13 15.25
C LYS A 271 -28.13 12.44 15.96
N LYS A 272 -28.15 13.55 15.22
CA LYS A 272 -28.29 14.87 15.82
C LYS A 272 -29.56 14.78 16.66
N ASN A 273 -29.41 14.74 17.97
CA ASN A 273 -30.52 14.81 18.89
C ASN A 273 -31.18 16.19 18.71
N GLY A 274 -32.14 16.26 17.78
CA GLY A 274 -33.17 17.27 17.82
C GLY A 274 -33.98 17.01 19.08
N ALA A 275 -33.96 17.96 20.01
CA ALA A 275 -34.84 17.98 21.15
C ALA A 275 -36.31 17.85 20.68
N GLY A 276 -37.04 16.88 21.22
CA GLY A 276 -38.45 16.68 20.89
C GLY A 276 -39.00 15.40 21.50
N ALA A 277 -39.79 15.54 22.55
CA ALA A 277 -40.35 14.51 23.41
C ALA A 277 -41.18 13.40 22.74
N GLY A 278 -41.23 12.24 23.40
CA GLY A 278 -42.52 11.58 23.68
C GLY A 278 -42.78 10.21 23.05
N ALA A 279 -43.07 9.26 23.95
CA ALA A 279 -43.80 8.00 23.77
C ALA A 279 -43.04 6.79 23.17
N GLY A 280 -43.24 5.65 23.85
CA GLY A 280 -42.45 4.44 23.72
C GLY A 280 -42.56 3.76 22.36
N ALA A 281 -41.41 3.34 21.85
CA ALA A 281 -41.30 2.36 20.80
C ALA A 281 -40.50 1.17 21.35
N VAL A 282 -41.17 0.03 21.51
CA VAL A 282 -40.50 -1.26 21.64
C VAL A 282 -39.72 -1.47 20.34
N VAL A 283 -38.40 -1.35 20.41
CA VAL A 283 -37.53 -1.57 19.25
C VAL A 283 -37.40 -3.08 19.07
N THR A 284 -38.11 -3.64 18.10
CA THR A 284 -37.90 -5.02 17.65
C THR A 284 -36.51 -5.12 17.03
N GLU A 285 -35.63 -5.94 17.63
CA GLU A 285 -34.23 -6.22 17.23
C GLU A 285 -34.03 -6.88 15.84
N ALA A 286 -35.02 -6.84 14.95
CA ALA A 286 -35.03 -7.70 13.76
C ALA A 286 -34.54 -7.04 12.46
N ALA A 287 -33.96 -5.83 12.48
CA ALA A 287 -33.50 -5.17 11.25
C ALA A 287 -32.21 -4.35 11.39
N GLN A 288 -31.28 -4.74 12.27
CA GLN A 288 -29.90 -4.26 12.16
C GLN A 288 -29.21 -4.96 10.98
N GLY A 289 -29.24 -4.28 9.82
CA GLY A 289 -28.34 -4.56 8.73
C GLY A 289 -26.92 -4.75 9.27
N ARG A 290 -26.33 -5.90 8.95
CA ARG A 290 -25.05 -6.40 9.47
C ARG A 290 -24.00 -5.30 9.36
N ARG A 291 -23.64 -4.66 10.49
CA ARG A 291 -22.57 -3.66 10.58
C ARG A 291 -21.32 -4.22 9.92
N ARG A 292 -20.69 -3.44 9.04
CA ARG A 292 -19.33 -3.74 8.58
C ARG A 292 -18.40 -3.58 9.79
N THR A 293 -17.65 -4.63 10.13
CA THR A 293 -16.77 -4.70 11.31
C THR A 293 -15.32 -5.00 10.92
N ALA A 294 -14.97 -4.80 9.65
CA ALA A 294 -13.67 -5.14 9.11
C ALA A 294 -13.09 -3.97 8.31
N LEU A 295 -11.78 -4.03 8.03
CA LEU A 295 -11.15 -3.08 7.12
C LEU A 295 -11.71 -3.29 5.73
N GLU A 296 -11.93 -2.20 5.01
CA GLU A 296 -12.35 -2.32 3.62
C GLU A 296 -11.17 -2.78 2.74
N TRP A 297 -11.47 -3.64 1.77
CA TRP A 297 -10.55 -4.10 0.72
C TRP A 297 -11.17 -3.88 -0.66
N CYS A 298 -10.35 -3.95 -1.72
CA CYS A 298 -10.85 -3.91 -3.09
C CYS A 298 -11.89 -5.02 -3.34
N GLU A 299 -13.08 -4.66 -3.81
CA GLU A 299 -14.20 -5.59 -3.97
C GLU A 299 -13.93 -6.75 -4.93
N LEU A 300 -12.93 -6.66 -5.81
CA LEU A 300 -12.52 -7.76 -6.68
C LEU A 300 -12.20 -9.04 -5.90
N TYR A 301 -11.69 -8.94 -4.67
CA TYR A 301 -11.46 -10.13 -3.84
C TYR A 301 -12.76 -10.86 -3.48
N ASP A 302 -13.90 -10.15 -3.39
CA ASP A 302 -15.21 -10.77 -3.14
C ASP A 302 -15.72 -11.55 -4.37
N TYR A 303 -15.25 -11.19 -5.56
CA TYR A 303 -15.54 -11.89 -6.83
C TYR A 303 -14.57 -13.05 -7.12
N GLY A 304 -13.79 -13.49 -6.13
CA GLY A 304 -12.92 -14.66 -6.23
C GLY A 304 -11.53 -14.37 -6.82
N TYR A 305 -11.16 -13.10 -6.99
CA TYR A 305 -9.78 -12.75 -7.29
C TYR A 305 -8.88 -13.01 -6.06
N THR A 306 -7.67 -13.51 -6.27
CA THR A 306 -6.69 -13.71 -5.18
C THR A 306 -5.39 -12.91 -5.37
N SER A 307 -5.20 -12.36 -6.56
CA SER A 307 -4.15 -11.42 -6.94
C SER A 307 -4.75 -10.41 -7.91
N LEU A 308 -4.22 -9.18 -7.92
CA LEU A 308 -4.70 -8.09 -8.78
C LEU A 308 -3.54 -7.58 -9.63
N GLY A 309 -3.73 -7.60 -10.95
CA GLY A 309 -2.83 -7.04 -11.95
C GLY A 309 -3.64 -6.27 -13.00
N SER A 310 -3.26 -6.37 -14.27
CA SER A 310 -3.98 -5.72 -15.37
C SER A 310 -5.26 -6.48 -15.73
N THR A 311 -6.24 -5.78 -16.30
CA THR A 311 -7.54 -6.34 -16.73
C THR A 311 -7.42 -7.49 -17.73
N TYR A 312 -6.37 -7.51 -18.55
CA TYR A 312 -6.20 -8.51 -19.61
C TYR A 312 -5.47 -9.79 -19.16
N ASN A 313 -4.86 -9.80 -17.97
CA ASN A 313 -4.06 -10.94 -17.49
C ASN A 313 -4.42 -11.38 -16.06
N THR A 314 -5.45 -10.80 -15.47
CA THR A 314 -5.92 -11.13 -14.12
C THR A 314 -7.29 -11.75 -14.19
N PHE A 315 -7.44 -12.95 -13.63
CA PHE A 315 -8.69 -13.71 -13.63
C PHE A 315 -9.04 -14.19 -12.21
N PRO A 316 -10.33 -14.44 -11.91
CA PRO A 316 -10.72 -15.10 -10.67
C PRO A 316 -10.01 -16.44 -10.50
N ASN A 317 -9.69 -16.79 -9.26
CA ASN A 317 -8.98 -18.03 -8.97
C ASN A 317 -9.87 -19.24 -9.29
N PRO A 318 -9.45 -20.13 -10.21
CA PRO A 318 -10.27 -21.27 -10.63
C PRO A 318 -10.60 -22.25 -9.50
N LEU A 319 -9.75 -22.32 -8.45
CA LEU A 319 -9.98 -23.17 -7.28
C LEU A 319 -11.13 -22.66 -6.38
N LEU A 320 -11.56 -21.42 -6.56
CA LEU A 320 -12.67 -20.82 -5.81
C LEU A 320 -14.02 -20.94 -6.53
N ARG A 321 -14.05 -21.59 -7.71
CA ARG A 321 -15.27 -21.74 -8.50
C ARG A 321 -16.28 -22.62 -7.76
N SER A 322 -17.42 -22.04 -7.38
CA SER A 322 -18.55 -22.79 -6.85
C SER A 322 -19.10 -23.72 -7.94
N THR A 323 -19.00 -25.03 -7.75
CA THR A 323 -19.81 -25.99 -8.51
C THR A 323 -21.21 -25.96 -7.89
N ALA A 324 -22.26 -25.78 -8.69
CA ALA A 324 -23.64 -25.66 -8.23
C ALA A 324 -24.24 -26.94 -7.60
N SER A 325 -23.40 -27.84 -7.09
CA SER A 325 -23.77 -28.98 -6.26
C SER A 325 -22.67 -29.13 -5.21
N GLY A 326 -22.99 -28.91 -3.94
CA GLY A 326 -22.06 -28.71 -2.82
C GLY A 326 -21.14 -29.89 -2.48
N THR A 327 -20.26 -30.28 -3.41
CA THR A 327 -19.21 -31.28 -3.20
C THR A 327 -17.89 -30.66 -3.64
N LEU A 328 -17.00 -30.41 -2.69
CA LEU A 328 -15.61 -30.04 -2.98
C LEU A 328 -14.96 -31.24 -3.68
N VAL A 329 -14.45 -31.03 -4.89
CA VAL A 329 -13.74 -32.07 -5.63
C VAL A 329 -12.35 -32.20 -4.99
N ASP A 330 -12.08 -33.38 -4.40
CA ASP A 330 -10.74 -33.79 -4.01
C ASP A 330 -9.86 -33.85 -5.26
N GLY A 331 -8.63 -33.34 -5.16
CA GLY A 331 -7.70 -33.20 -6.26
C GLY A 331 -7.21 -34.56 -6.75
N GLY A 332 -7.83 -35.06 -7.83
CA GLY A 332 -7.35 -36.21 -8.59
C GLY A 332 -7.03 -35.79 -10.03
N ALA A 333 -5.83 -36.15 -10.48
CA ALA A 333 -5.30 -35.86 -11.80
C ALA A 333 -6.16 -36.43 -12.96
N ASP A 334 -5.93 -35.86 -14.14
CA ASP A 334 -6.32 -36.32 -15.47
C ASP A 334 -7.81 -36.23 -15.85
N THR A 335 -8.16 -35.17 -16.60
CA THR A 335 -8.68 -35.23 -17.99
C THR A 335 -9.31 -33.88 -18.40
N LEU A 336 -8.76 -33.25 -19.43
CA LEU A 336 -9.45 -32.20 -20.19
C LEU A 336 -10.36 -32.88 -21.23
N PRO A 337 -11.62 -32.43 -21.41
CA PRO A 337 -12.28 -32.58 -22.69
C PRO A 337 -12.34 -31.23 -23.40
N LEU A 338 -11.65 -31.20 -24.54
CA LEU A 338 -11.92 -30.34 -25.68
C LEU A 338 -13.34 -30.63 -26.21
N GLY A 339 -14.08 -29.57 -26.56
CA GLY A 339 -15.13 -29.64 -27.59
C GLY A 339 -16.59 -29.46 -27.13
N GLY A 340 -17.13 -28.27 -27.42
CA GLY A 340 -18.43 -28.07 -28.09
C GLY A 340 -19.73 -28.23 -27.30
N ASP A 341 -20.46 -27.12 -27.12
CA ASP A 341 -21.68 -26.89 -27.94
C ASP A 341 -22.02 -25.38 -27.99
N PRO A 342 -22.06 -24.73 -29.17
CA PRO A 342 -22.33 -23.30 -29.32
C PRO A 342 -23.79 -23.08 -29.73
N ASN A 343 -24.73 -23.06 -28.77
CA ASN A 343 -26.01 -22.39 -29.01
C ASN A 343 -26.78 -22.09 -27.72
N LEU A 344 -26.50 -20.93 -27.12
CA LEU A 344 -27.52 -20.21 -26.35
C LEU A 344 -27.20 -18.71 -26.38
N ALA A 345 -27.37 -18.11 -27.55
CA ALA A 345 -27.43 -16.66 -27.70
C ALA A 345 -28.80 -16.29 -28.28
N HIS A 346 -29.61 -15.55 -27.51
CA HIS A 346 -30.59 -14.65 -28.09
C HIS A 346 -30.84 -13.44 -27.18
N ALA A 347 -30.81 -12.27 -27.83
CA ALA A 347 -31.11 -10.89 -27.37
C ALA A 347 -29.97 -10.22 -26.59
N VAL A 348 -29.35 -9.11 -27.02
CA VAL A 348 -29.86 -7.92 -27.70
C VAL A 348 -28.73 -7.31 -28.56
N GLY A 349 -29.06 -6.88 -29.79
CA GLY A 349 -28.09 -6.39 -30.77
C GLY A 349 -27.61 -4.95 -30.57
N ARG A 350 -26.38 -4.70 -31.02
CA ARG A 350 -25.93 -3.47 -31.70
C ARG A 350 -24.65 -3.78 -32.50
N SER A 351 -24.61 -3.22 -33.71
CA SER A 351 -23.67 -3.51 -34.80
C SER A 351 -22.19 -3.42 -34.41
N ALA A 352 -21.42 -4.48 -34.67
CA ALA A 352 -19.96 -4.49 -34.62
C ALA A 352 -19.42 -5.02 -35.96
N LYS A 353 -18.43 -4.32 -36.51
CA LYS A 353 -17.67 -4.73 -37.70
C LYS A 353 -17.05 -6.11 -37.48
N SER A 354 -16.99 -6.90 -38.55
CA SER A 354 -16.45 -8.27 -38.58
C SER A 354 -15.05 -8.35 -37.94
N PRO A 355 -14.75 -9.41 -37.17
CA PRO A 355 -13.40 -9.61 -36.63
C PRO A 355 -12.42 -9.98 -37.74
N LEU A 356 -11.20 -9.44 -37.63
CA LEU A 356 -10.07 -9.73 -38.51
C LEU A 356 -9.60 -11.18 -38.33
N SER A 357 -9.02 -11.73 -39.39
CA SER A 357 -8.55 -13.12 -39.42
C SER A 357 -7.32 -13.33 -38.50
N PRO A 358 -7.05 -14.58 -38.05
CA PRO A 358 -5.90 -14.90 -37.20
C PRO A 358 -4.55 -14.42 -37.77
N ASP A 359 -4.43 -14.37 -39.10
CA ASP A 359 -3.21 -13.93 -39.79
C ASP A 359 -3.01 -12.40 -39.76
N GLU A 360 -4.07 -11.61 -39.58
CA GLU A 360 -3.99 -10.15 -39.41
C GLU A 360 -3.61 -9.73 -37.97
N LEU A 361 -3.82 -10.60 -36.98
CA LEU A 361 -3.30 -10.38 -35.62
C LEU A 361 -1.80 -10.67 -35.53
N ALA A 362 -1.31 -11.67 -36.26
CA ALA A 362 0.10 -12.04 -36.27
C ALA A 362 1.00 -10.97 -36.93
N SER A 363 0.52 -10.26 -37.96
CA SER A 363 1.30 -9.21 -38.62
C SER A 363 1.40 -7.91 -37.82
N ARG A 364 0.47 -7.64 -36.88
CA ARG A 364 0.52 -6.46 -35.99
C ARG A 364 1.22 -6.72 -34.66
N ALA A 365 1.42 -7.99 -34.28
CA ALA A 365 2.21 -8.38 -33.11
C ALA A 365 3.73 -8.33 -33.37
N ALA A 366 4.17 -8.28 -34.64
CA ALA A 366 5.59 -8.23 -35.00
C ALA A 366 6.22 -6.82 -34.91
N THR A 367 5.48 -5.78 -34.52
CA THR A 367 6.01 -4.39 -34.46
C THR A 367 5.95 -3.72 -33.10
N ASN A 368 5.53 -4.39 -32.02
CA ASN A 368 5.63 -3.85 -30.67
C ASN A 368 6.08 -4.93 -29.68
N GLY A 369 7.39 -5.02 -29.48
CA GLY A 369 7.97 -5.77 -28.37
C GLY A 369 7.69 -5.05 -27.05
N GLY A 370 7.00 -5.74 -26.14
CA GLY A 370 6.67 -5.25 -24.81
C GLY A 370 6.23 -6.40 -23.91
N SER A 371 7.19 -7.22 -23.50
CA SER A 371 7.04 -8.17 -22.39
C SER A 371 7.17 -7.42 -21.06
N ASP A 372 6.18 -7.51 -20.18
CA ASP A 372 6.37 -7.86 -18.76
C ASP A 372 5.17 -7.46 -17.88
N ALA A 373 4.49 -8.48 -17.37
CA ALA A 373 3.83 -8.47 -16.08
C ALA A 373 4.02 -9.88 -15.50
N ALA A 374 4.70 -9.95 -14.36
CA ALA A 374 5.36 -11.11 -13.75
C ALA A 374 6.76 -11.39 -14.33
N PHE A 375 7.76 -11.28 -13.43
CA PHE A 375 9.19 -11.39 -13.70
C PHE A 375 9.58 -12.61 -14.55
N ALA A 376 10.55 -12.35 -15.43
CA ALA A 376 11.09 -13.20 -16.49
C ALA A 376 11.60 -14.58 -16.06
N ARG A 377 11.43 -15.55 -16.96
CA ARG A 377 12.11 -16.85 -17.02
C ARG A 377 13.48 -16.67 -17.69
N PRO A 378 14.55 -17.38 -17.30
CA PRO A 378 15.74 -17.47 -18.14
C PRO A 378 15.59 -18.58 -19.20
N SER A 379 15.86 -18.21 -20.45
CA SER A 379 16.12 -19.13 -21.56
C SER A 379 17.55 -19.66 -21.46
N PHE A 380 17.74 -20.98 -21.60
CA PHE A 380 19.03 -21.60 -21.89
C PHE A 380 18.80 -22.75 -22.89
N GLU A 381 19.33 -22.58 -24.09
CA GLU A 381 19.82 -23.61 -25.04
C GLU A 381 21.21 -23.07 -25.47
N ASP A 382 22.29 -23.84 -25.63
CA ASP A 382 22.44 -25.27 -25.90
C ASP A 382 23.88 -25.74 -25.50
N PRO A 383 24.19 -27.06 -25.57
CA PRO A 383 25.29 -27.75 -24.89
C PRO A 383 26.57 -27.89 -25.73
N ASP A 384 27.71 -28.13 -25.07
CA ASP A 384 28.62 -29.23 -25.43
C ASP A 384 29.86 -29.35 -24.50
N LEU A 385 30.01 -30.56 -23.93
CA LEU A 385 31.26 -31.30 -23.56
C LEU A 385 32.07 -30.92 -22.27
N PRO A 386 32.85 -31.86 -21.68
CA PRO A 386 32.37 -33.06 -20.99
C PRO A 386 32.98 -33.25 -19.58
N ILE A 387 32.41 -34.25 -18.91
CA ILE A 387 32.66 -34.82 -17.57
C ILE A 387 34.13 -35.08 -17.24
N GLY A 388 34.56 -34.76 -16.01
CA GLY A 388 35.85 -35.19 -15.47
C GLY A 388 36.07 -34.94 -13.97
N SER A 389 35.68 -35.92 -13.16
CA SER A 389 36.30 -36.35 -11.88
C SER A 389 36.38 -35.41 -10.65
N CYS A 390 35.71 -35.84 -9.58
CA CYS A 390 35.99 -35.53 -8.17
C CYS A 390 37.45 -35.85 -7.79
N PRO A 391 37.91 -35.29 -6.65
CA PRO A 391 38.29 -36.19 -5.57
C PRO A 391 37.79 -35.77 -4.17
N ASN A 392 37.43 -36.80 -3.40
CA ASN A 392 37.32 -36.80 -1.95
C ASN A 392 38.68 -36.46 -1.29
N SER A 393 38.67 -35.69 -0.19
CA SER A 393 38.88 -36.21 1.18
C SER A 393 39.46 -35.20 2.19
N ARG A 394 38.91 -35.27 3.40
CA ARG A 394 39.51 -35.12 4.74
C ARG A 394 40.11 -33.78 5.20
N ALA A 395 39.37 -33.18 6.14
CA ALA A 395 39.74 -32.92 7.55
C ALA A 395 41.14 -32.38 7.90
N ALA A 396 41.20 -31.20 8.52
CA ALA A 396 41.69 -31.01 9.91
C ALA A 396 41.54 -29.54 10.37
N SER A 397 41.35 -29.43 11.68
CA SER A 397 41.16 -28.30 12.62
C SER A 397 42.13 -27.10 12.55
N PRO A 398 41.88 -26.03 13.34
CA PRO A 398 42.42 -24.68 13.15
C PRO A 398 43.66 -24.40 14.00
N GLU A 399 44.42 -23.35 13.66
CA GLU A 399 45.02 -22.40 14.60
C GLU A 399 45.78 -21.26 13.89
N VAL A 400 45.70 -20.09 14.53
CA VAL A 400 46.36 -18.77 14.33
C VAL A 400 45.83 -17.86 13.23
#